data_AF-A0A1G6E8W8-F1
#
_entry.id   AF-A0A1G6E8W8-F1
#
_cell.length_a   1.000
_cell.length_b   1.000
_cell.length_c   1.000
_cell.angle_alpha   90.00
_cell.angle_beta   90.00
_cell.angle_gamma   90.00
#
_symmetry.space_group_name_H-M   'P 1'
#
loop_
_entity.id
_entity.type
_entity.pdbx_description
1 polymer ?
#
loop_
_entity_poly.entity_id
_entity_poly.type
_entity_poly.pdbx_seq_one_letter_code
_entity_poly.pdbx_strand_id
1 'polypeptide(L)'
;MRLKMIGCACLVLVACLMSGIAMAETQFGVAVYPEATQHAGTTKFLKEGLGVDGVAYQTKDPASAVIEFYKSQDGIREIFVSDESAMFRKGDEVDVTVQSPWMDMDTGKLMQDCLISIVKR
;
A
#
# COMPACT_ATOMS: atom_id res chain seq x y z
N MET A 1 -52.64 -32.63 -29.47
CA MET A 1 -52.36 -31.20 -29.70
C MET A 1 -51.82 -30.63 -28.40
N ARG A 2 -50.50 -30.49 -28.24
CA ARG A 2 -49.68 -29.27 -28.44
C ARG A 2 -50.02 -28.08 -27.52
N LEU A 3 -49.13 -27.91 -26.52
CA LEU A 3 -48.37 -26.70 -26.15
C LEU A 3 -48.97 -25.66 -25.17
N LYS A 4 -48.30 -25.48 -24.02
CA LYS A 4 -47.68 -24.23 -23.45
C LYS A 4 -47.48 -24.42 -21.92
N MET A 5 -46.25 -24.48 -21.37
CA MET A 5 -45.46 -23.36 -20.78
C MET A 5 -46.26 -22.60 -19.70
N ILE A 6 -45.87 -22.37 -18.42
CA ILE A 6 -44.60 -22.07 -17.70
C ILE A 6 -44.92 -22.10 -16.18
N GLY A 7 -43.93 -22.29 -15.29
CA GLY A 7 -44.09 -21.89 -13.89
C GLY A 7 -42.95 -22.23 -12.93
N CYS A 8 -41.79 -21.57 -13.08
CA CYS A 8 -40.64 -21.60 -12.16
C CYS A 8 -40.97 -21.07 -10.75
N ALA A 9 -40.42 -21.70 -9.71
CA ALA A 9 -40.13 -21.04 -8.43
C ALA A 9 -39.01 -21.79 -7.67
N CYS A 10 -37.79 -21.75 -8.19
CA CYS A 10 -36.59 -22.01 -7.38
C CYS A 10 -36.10 -20.67 -6.81
N LEU A 11 -36.24 -20.51 -5.49
CA LEU A 11 -35.61 -19.45 -4.71
C LEU A 11 -34.09 -19.59 -4.82
N VAL A 12 -33.42 -18.73 -5.61
CA VAL A 12 -31.96 -18.62 -5.60
C VAL A 12 -31.59 -17.38 -4.80
N LEU A 13 -31.08 -17.62 -3.60
CA LEU A 13 -30.50 -16.63 -2.69
C LEU A 13 -29.16 -16.16 -3.27
N VAL A 14 -29.17 -15.12 -4.10
CA VAL A 14 -27.94 -14.45 -4.55
C VAL A 14 -27.60 -13.35 -3.55
N ALA A 15 -26.90 -13.71 -2.48
CA ALA A 15 -26.13 -12.76 -1.69
C ALA A 15 -24.88 -12.41 -2.49
N CYS A 16 -25.00 -11.45 -3.41
CA CYS A 16 -23.85 -10.82 -4.04
C CYS A 16 -22.97 -10.22 -2.93
N LEU A 17 -21.81 -10.84 -2.74
CA LEU A 17 -20.64 -10.24 -2.12
C LEU A 17 -20.45 -8.85 -2.72
N MET A 18 -20.80 -7.82 -1.96
CA MET A 18 -20.34 -6.46 -2.22
C MET A 18 -18.87 -6.43 -1.85
N SER A 19 -18.03 -7.00 -2.73
CA SER A 19 -16.60 -6.72 -2.75
C SER A 19 -16.49 -5.26 -3.16
N GLY A 20 -16.45 -4.37 -2.16
CA GLY A 20 -16.13 -2.97 -2.38
C GLY A 20 -14.87 -2.92 -3.23
N ILE A 21 -14.97 -2.28 -4.39
CA ILE A 21 -13.81 -2.01 -5.23
C ILE A 21 -13.01 -0.97 -4.43
N ALA A 22 -12.13 -1.45 -3.56
CA ALA A 22 -11.13 -0.61 -2.92
C ALA A 22 -10.22 -0.14 -4.07
N MET A 23 -10.51 1.05 -4.57
CA MET A 23 -9.60 1.75 -5.47
C MET A 23 -8.31 1.92 -4.69
N ALA A 24 -7.26 1.19 -5.09
CA ALA A 24 -5.95 1.33 -4.47
C ALA A 24 -5.54 2.80 -4.56
N GLU A 25 -5.37 3.45 -3.41
CA GLU A 25 -4.86 4.81 -3.35
C GLU A 25 -3.51 4.84 -4.06
N THR A 26 -3.24 5.88 -4.84
CA THR A 26 -1.97 6.02 -5.58
C THR A 26 -1.25 7.28 -5.15
N GLN A 27 0.03 7.15 -4.82
CA GLN A 27 0.93 8.25 -4.51
C GLN A 27 2.05 8.31 -5.55
N PHE A 28 2.15 9.43 -6.28
CA PHE A 28 3.14 9.61 -7.36
C PHE A 28 3.17 8.46 -8.39
N GLY A 29 2.01 7.85 -8.67
CA GLY A 29 1.89 6.71 -9.60
C GLY A 29 2.31 5.35 -9.03
N VAL A 30 2.65 5.27 -7.73
CA VAL A 30 2.84 4.04 -6.98
C VAL A 30 1.55 3.73 -6.22
N ALA A 31 1.06 2.48 -6.27
CA ALA A 31 -0.06 2.09 -5.43
C ALA A 31 0.38 2.04 -3.95
N VAL A 32 -0.39 2.65 -3.07
CA VAL A 32 -0.18 2.62 -1.63
C VAL A 32 -0.59 1.26 -1.09
N TYR A 33 0.17 0.73 -0.12
CA TYR A 33 -0.18 -0.52 0.54
C TYR A 33 -1.57 -0.41 1.20
N PRO A 34 -2.51 -1.32 0.92
CA PRO A 34 -3.94 -1.12 1.23
C PRO A 34 -4.24 -0.99 2.72
N GLU A 35 -3.50 -1.69 3.58
CA GLU A 35 -3.68 -1.63 5.04
C GLU A 35 -2.79 -0.58 5.71
N ALA A 36 -2.16 0.31 4.91
CA ALA A 36 -1.33 1.39 5.45
C ALA A 36 -2.14 2.67 5.65
N THR A 37 -1.84 3.38 6.73
CA THR A 37 -2.44 4.67 7.08
C THR A 37 -1.39 5.76 7.01
N GLN A 38 -1.74 6.96 6.53
CA GLN A 38 -0.76 8.06 6.48
C GLN A 38 -0.20 8.38 7.87
N HIS A 39 1.12 8.51 7.96
CA HIS A 39 1.83 8.95 9.16
C HIS A 39 2.17 10.44 9.03
N ALA A 40 1.35 11.29 9.66
CA ALA A 40 1.45 12.75 9.52
C ALA A 40 2.80 13.31 10.01
N GLY A 41 3.34 12.78 11.12
CA GLY A 41 4.62 13.22 11.67
C GLY A 41 5.79 12.99 10.71
N THR A 42 5.93 11.76 10.20
CA THR A 42 6.98 11.43 9.22
C THR A 42 6.75 12.12 7.88
N THR A 43 5.49 12.26 7.43
CA THR A 43 5.17 13.03 6.21
C THR A 43 5.62 14.48 6.33
N LYS A 44 5.36 15.11 7.48
CA LYS A 44 5.83 16.46 7.78
C LYS A 44 7.36 16.52 7.79
N PHE A 45 8.02 15.56 8.43
CA PHE A 45 9.47 15.48 8.47
C PHE A 45 10.11 15.33 7.07
N LEU A 46 9.53 14.51 6.18
CA LEU A 46 10.00 14.40 4.79
C LEU A 46 9.97 15.78 4.09
N LYS A 47 8.84 16.49 4.21
CA LYS A 47 8.63 17.77 3.53
C LYS A 47 9.43 18.91 4.13
N GLU A 48 9.36 19.09 5.43
CA GLU A 48 9.93 20.25 6.13
C GLU A 48 11.34 19.98 6.65
N GLY A 49 11.63 18.75 7.07
CA GLY A 49 12.93 18.36 7.62
C GLY A 49 13.95 17.97 6.55
N LEU A 50 13.53 17.19 5.55
CA LEU A 50 14.41 16.75 4.47
C LEU A 50 14.25 17.54 3.17
N GLY A 51 13.20 18.36 3.04
CA GLY A 51 12.95 19.15 1.83
C GLY A 51 12.55 18.33 0.61
N VAL A 52 12.01 17.12 0.80
CA VAL A 52 11.58 16.23 -0.29
C VAL A 52 10.06 16.15 -0.36
N ASP A 53 9.52 16.02 -1.57
CA ASP A 53 8.08 15.81 -1.73
C ASP A 53 7.73 14.34 -1.48
N GLY A 54 7.29 14.04 -0.26
CA GLY A 54 7.04 12.68 0.17
C GLY A 54 5.81 12.53 1.04
N VAL A 55 5.23 11.33 1.03
CA VAL A 55 4.19 10.90 1.97
C VAL A 55 4.65 9.62 2.65
N ALA A 56 4.50 9.59 3.97
CA ALA A 56 4.80 8.43 4.78
C ALA A 56 3.51 7.75 5.21
N TYR A 57 3.54 6.42 5.26
CA TYR A 57 2.46 5.57 5.71
C TYR A 57 2.99 4.57 6.74
N GLN A 58 2.11 4.07 7.59
CA GLN A 58 2.42 3.04 8.56
C GLN A 58 1.42 1.89 8.47
N THR A 59 1.89 0.66 8.68
CA THR A 59 1.04 -0.53 8.81
C THR A 59 1.59 -1.46 9.88
N LYS A 60 0.72 -2.24 10.52
CA LYS A 60 1.09 -3.29 11.47
C LYS A 60 1.47 -4.60 10.79
N ASP A 61 1.26 -4.69 9.48
CA ASP A 61 1.65 -5.86 8.71
C ASP A 61 3.18 -6.00 8.65
N PRO A 62 3.69 -7.24 8.54
CA PRO A 62 5.12 -7.47 8.51
C PRO A 62 5.74 -6.87 7.23
N ALA A 63 6.98 -6.40 7.33
CA ALA A 63 7.72 -5.83 6.21
C ALA A 63 7.77 -6.76 5.00
N SER A 64 7.85 -8.09 5.20
CA SER A 64 7.82 -9.06 4.11
C SER A 64 6.57 -8.97 3.23
N ALA A 65 5.39 -8.78 3.81
CA ALA A 65 4.14 -8.60 3.05
C ALA A 65 4.15 -7.30 2.23
N VAL A 66 4.64 -6.22 2.84
CA VAL A 66 4.75 -4.90 2.21
C VAL A 66 5.78 -4.91 1.07
N ILE A 67 6.91 -5.58 1.28
CA ILE A 67 7.98 -5.77 0.29
C ILE A 67 7.44 -6.54 -0.93
N GLU A 68 6.76 -7.67 -0.72
CA GLU A 68 6.18 -8.45 -1.81
C GLU A 68 5.11 -7.67 -2.57
N PHE A 69 4.30 -6.87 -1.88
CA PHE A 69 3.36 -5.96 -2.52
C PHE A 69 4.06 -4.99 -3.48
N TYR A 70 5.10 -4.27 -3.03
CA TYR A 70 5.79 -3.31 -3.90
C TYR A 70 6.58 -3.97 -5.04
N LYS A 71 7.18 -5.14 -4.80
CA LYS A 71 7.82 -5.95 -5.86
C LYS A 71 6.86 -6.33 -6.97
N SER A 72 5.61 -6.62 -6.63
CA SER A 72 4.60 -7.05 -7.60
C SER A 72 4.07 -5.92 -8.50
N GLN A 73 4.35 -4.66 -8.17
CA GLN A 73 3.85 -3.52 -8.94
C GLN A 73 4.62 -3.31 -10.24
N ASP A 74 3.88 -2.95 -11.30
CA ASP A 74 4.48 -2.67 -12.59
C ASP A 74 5.37 -1.41 -12.58
N GLY A 75 6.50 -1.50 -13.30
CA GLY A 75 7.48 -0.43 -13.40
C GLY A 75 8.28 -0.15 -12.13
N ILE A 76 8.22 -1.02 -11.12
CA ILE A 76 9.07 -0.96 -9.93
C ILE A 76 10.37 -1.75 -10.13
N ARG A 77 11.51 -1.12 -9.80
CA ARG A 77 12.83 -1.75 -9.74
C ARG A 77 13.33 -1.82 -8.31
N GLU A 78 13.89 -2.97 -7.93
CA GLU A 78 14.59 -3.13 -6.66
C GLU A 78 15.93 -2.37 -6.67
N ILE A 79 16.15 -1.52 -5.66
CA ILE A 79 17.45 -0.89 -5.38
C ILE A 79 18.18 -1.68 -4.29
N PHE A 80 17.44 -2.08 -3.25
CA PHE A 80 17.92 -2.90 -2.14
C PHE A 80 16.74 -3.63 -1.50
N VAL A 81 16.93 -4.88 -1.09
CA VAL A 81 15.92 -5.65 -0.34
C VAL A 81 16.61 -6.51 0.71
N SER A 82 16.03 -6.54 1.90
CA SER A 82 16.35 -7.40 3.04
C SER A 82 15.04 -7.81 3.73
N ASP A 83 15.12 -8.64 4.76
CA ASP A 83 13.94 -9.08 5.53
C ASP A 83 13.24 -7.93 6.28
N GLU A 84 13.99 -6.89 6.65
CA GLU A 84 13.54 -5.79 7.52
C GLU A 84 13.39 -4.45 6.78
N SER A 85 14.02 -4.32 5.63
CA SER A 85 13.97 -3.07 4.85
C SER A 85 14.15 -3.29 3.36
N ALA A 86 13.55 -2.40 2.59
CA ALA A 86 13.70 -2.38 1.15
C ALA A 86 13.67 -0.95 0.61
N MET A 87 14.31 -0.76 -0.53
CA MET A 87 14.20 0.42 -1.36
C MET A 87 13.89 0.00 -2.79
N PHE A 88 12.84 0.59 -3.33
CA PHE A 88 12.40 0.42 -4.69
C PHE A 88 12.37 1.76 -5.42
N ARG A 89 12.34 1.71 -6.76
CA ARG A 89 12.20 2.89 -7.60
C ARG A 89 11.20 2.67 -8.72
N LYS A 90 10.28 3.62 -8.91
CA LYS A 90 9.41 3.71 -10.09
C LYS A 90 9.95 4.76 -11.05
N GLY A 91 10.27 4.36 -12.28
CA GLY A 91 10.95 5.23 -13.23
C GLY A 91 12.29 5.74 -12.69
N ASP A 92 12.53 7.05 -12.81
CA ASP A 92 13.75 7.71 -12.28
C ASP A 92 13.48 8.73 -11.16
N GLU A 93 12.21 8.99 -10.84
CA GLU A 93 11.81 10.10 -9.96
C GLU A 93 11.23 9.65 -8.62
N VAL A 94 10.67 8.43 -8.50
CA VAL A 94 9.91 8.03 -7.31
C VAL A 94 10.61 6.89 -6.58
N ASP A 95 11.04 7.16 -5.35
CA ASP A 95 11.58 6.17 -4.45
C ASP A 95 10.49 5.68 -3.48
N VAL A 96 10.45 4.36 -3.25
CA VAL A 96 9.64 3.74 -2.20
C VAL A 96 10.60 3.10 -1.20
N THR A 97 10.48 3.43 0.07
CA THR A 97 11.23 2.74 1.13
C THR A 97 10.28 2.03 2.09
N VAL A 98 10.69 0.85 2.53
CA VAL A 98 10.01 0.03 3.53
C VAL A 98 11.01 -0.20 4.67
N GLN A 99 10.61 0.05 5.91
CA GLN A 99 11.48 -0.09 7.09
C GLN A 99 10.70 -0.69 8.26
N SER A 100 11.26 -1.73 8.89
CA SER A 100 10.74 -2.35 10.11
C SER A 100 11.90 -3.04 10.85
N PRO A 101 12.28 -2.60 12.07
CA PRO A 101 11.74 -1.46 12.81
C PRO A 101 12.17 -0.12 12.19
N TRP A 102 11.54 0.97 12.62
CA TRP A 102 11.91 2.33 12.19
C TRP A 102 11.98 3.29 13.38
N MET A 103 12.76 4.36 13.25
CA MET A 103 12.86 5.40 14.27
C MET A 103 11.82 6.49 13.98
N ASP A 104 10.91 6.73 14.92
CA ASP A 104 10.05 7.91 14.87
C ASP A 104 10.90 9.15 15.11
N MET A 105 10.98 10.01 14.10
CA MET A 105 11.83 11.20 14.11
C MET A 105 11.29 12.32 15.02
N ASP A 106 9.99 12.30 15.35
CA ASP A 106 9.40 13.27 16.28
C ASP A 106 9.67 12.87 17.73
N THR A 107 9.49 11.58 18.04
CA THR A 107 9.58 11.08 19.42
C THR A 107 10.92 10.43 19.79
N GLY A 108 11.76 10.10 18.80
CA GLY A 108 13.02 9.36 18.98
C GLY A 108 12.82 7.90 19.41
N LYS A 109 11.60 7.35 19.25
CA LYS A 109 11.27 5.99 19.65
C LYS A 109 11.47 4.99 18.51
N LEU A 110 12.00 3.82 18.84
CA LEU A 110 12.05 2.70 17.91
C LEU A 110 10.67 2.04 17.81
N MET A 111 10.01 2.24 16.68
CA MET A 111 8.72 1.68 16.33
C MET A 111 8.90 0.26 15.76
N GLN A 112 8.04 -0.66 16.18
CA GLN A 112 8.12 -2.08 15.82
C GLN A 112 7.20 -2.46 14.64
N ASP A 113 6.39 -1.51 14.18
CA ASP A 113 5.57 -1.67 12.99
C ASP A 113 6.34 -1.26 11.74
N CYS A 114 5.68 -1.31 10.58
CA CYS A 114 6.31 -1.05 9.30
C CYS A 114 6.01 0.38 8.83
N LEU A 115 7.08 1.12 8.52
CA LEU A 115 7.00 2.42 7.86
C LEU A 115 7.24 2.25 6.36
N ILE A 116 6.40 2.92 5.59
CA ILE A 116 6.51 3.09 4.15
C ILE A 116 6.73 4.57 3.87
N SER A 117 7.70 4.93 3.04
CA SER A 117 7.76 6.27 2.47
C SER A 117 7.76 6.21 0.95
N ILE A 118 6.94 7.07 0.33
CA ILE A 118 6.88 7.23 -1.11
C ILE A 118 7.28 8.69 -1.39
N VAL A 119 8.43 8.86 -2.03
CA VAL A 119 9.10 10.16 -2.17
C VAL A 119 9.37 10.43 -3.64
N LYS A 120 9.02 11.61 -4.10
CA LYS A 120 9.44 12.16 -5.39
C LYS A 120 10.73 12.96 -5.21
N ARG A 121 11.75 12.63 -6.01
CA ARG A 121 13.04 13.34 -6.10
C ARG A 121 12.93 14.67 -6.82
#